data_AF-A0A1T5D327-F1
#
_entry.id   AF-A0A1T5D327-F1
#
_cell.length_a   1.000
_cell.length_b   1.000
_cell.length_c   1.000
_cell.angle_alpha   90.00
_cell.angle_beta   90.00
_cell.angle_gamma   90.00
#
_symmetry.space_group_name_H-M   'P 1'
#
loop_
_entity.id
_entity.type
_entity.pdbx_description
1 polymer ?
#
loop_
_entity_poly.entity_id
_entity_poly.type
_entity_poly.pdbx_seq_one_letter_code
_entity_poly.pdbx_strand_id
1 'polypeptide(L)' 'MYKFDRNHQFKLSDFDQPFGLHMNPENRWVKKAGTIPWEEIEDRYASLFPAKKGDAC' A
#
# COMPACT_ATOMS: atom_id res chain seq x y z
N MET A 1 13.41 3.56 10.75
CA MET A 1 13.61 2.30 9.99
C MET A 1 12.27 1.91 9.42
N TYR A 2 12.16 1.81 8.09
CA TYR A 2 10.94 1.41 7.43
C TYR A 2 10.63 -0.07 7.73
N LYS A 3 9.36 -0.39 8.00
CA LYS A 3 8.90 -1.76 8.19
C LYS A 3 8.15 -2.19 6.94
N PHE A 4 8.68 -3.19 6.26
CA PHE A 4 8.03 -3.78 5.09
C PHE A 4 6.83 -4.61 5.51
N ASP A 5 5.75 -4.51 4.75
CA ASP A 5 4.58 -5.36 4.92
C ASP A 5 4.19 -6.03 3.60
N ARG A 6 5.12 -6.84 3.09
CA ARG A 6 4.99 -7.54 1.79
C ARG A 6 3.86 -8.57 1.76
N ASN A 7 3.32 -8.95 2.91
CA ASN A 7 2.30 -9.99 3.01
C ASN A 7 0.89 -9.43 3.26
N HIS A 8 0.73 -8.11 3.38
CA HIS A 8 -0.53 -7.46 3.77
C HIS A 8 -0.99 -6.43 2.74
N GLN A 9 -0.91 -6.74 1.45
CA GLN A 9 -1.58 -5.92 0.45
C GLN A 9 -3.09 -6.10 0.56
N PHE A 10 -3.77 -5.12 1.16
CA PHE A 10 -5.24 -5.09 1.20
C PHE A 10 -5.82 -5.02 -0.20
N LYS A 11 -6.87 -5.81 -0.44
CA LYS A 11 -7.70 -5.67 -1.64
C LYS A 11 -8.73 -4.57 -1.38
N LEU A 12 -9.16 -3.90 -2.44
CA LEU A 12 -10.26 -2.92 -2.37
C LEU A 12 -11.59 -3.54 -1.88
N SER A 13 -11.73 -4.86 -1.99
CA SER A 13 -12.85 -5.62 -1.43
C SER A 13 -12.81 -5.76 0.09
N ASP A 14 -11.63 -5.63 0.70
CA ASP A 14 -11.41 -5.85 2.13
C ASP A 14 -11.76 -4.59 2.96
N PHE A 15 -12.07 -3.48 2.28
CA PHE A 15 -12.52 -2.25 2.90
C PHE A 15 -14.05 -2.25 3.02
N ASP A 16 -14.54 -2.25 4.26
CA ASP A 16 -15.96 -2.06 4.55
C ASP A 16 -16.40 -0.65 4.16
N GLN A 17 -17.33 -0.56 3.21
CA GLN A 17 -17.95 0.72 2.87
C GLN A 17 -19.12 1.00 3.81
N PRO A 18 -19.43 2.29 4.06
CA PRO A 18 -20.68 2.63 4.71
C PRO A 18 -21.85 1.94 4.00
N PHE A 19 -22.75 1.36 4.80
CA PHE A 19 -23.91 0.56 4.36
C PHE A 19 -23.61 -0.86 3.84
N GLY A 20 -22.40 -1.41 4.03
CA GLY A 20 -22.09 -2.80 3.65
C GLY A 20 -22.04 -3.03 2.14
N LEU A 21 -21.81 -1.96 1.37
CA LEU A 21 -21.67 -2.03 -0.08
C LEU A 21 -20.25 -2.48 -0.46
N HIS A 22 -20.15 -3.23 -1.55
CA HIS A 22 -18.85 -3.58 -2.13
C HIS A 22 -18.57 -2.74 -3.37
N MET A 23 -17.30 -2.38 -3.55
CA MET A 23 -16.86 -1.64 -4.72
C MET A 23 -17.05 -2.47 -5.99
N ASN A 24 -17.58 -1.86 -7.05
CA ASN A 24 -17.77 -2.55 -8.33
C ASN A 24 -16.39 -3.02 -8.86
N PRO A 25 -16.18 -4.33 -9.10
CA PRO A 25 -14.92 -4.85 -9.62
C PRO A 25 -14.56 -4.29 -11.00
N GLU A 26 -15.56 -3.85 -11.77
CA GLU A 26 -15.36 -3.26 -13.10
C GLU A 26 -14.92 -1.79 -13.05
N ASN A 27 -14.81 -1.19 -11.87
CA ASN A 27 -14.36 0.18 -11.73
C ASN A 27 -12.90 0.32 -12.22
N ARG A 28 -12.64 1.36 -13.01
CA ARG A 28 -11.30 1.67 -13.54
C ARG A 28 -10.22 1.73 -12.46
N TRP A 29 -10.55 2.23 -11.27
CA TRP A 29 -9.61 2.31 -10.15
C TRP A 29 -9.30 0.95 -9.53
N VAL A 30 -10.28 0.05 -9.48
CA VAL A 30 -10.09 -1.33 -8.98
C VAL A 30 -9.18 -2.11 -9.92
N LYS A 31 -9.43 -2.03 -11.22
CA LYS A 31 -8.57 -2.66 -12.23
C LYS A 31 -7.16 -2.09 -12.20
N LYS A 32 -7.03 -0.77 -12.08
CA LYS A 32 -5.73 -0.10 -12.03
C LYS A 32 -4.93 -0.51 -10.80
N ALA A 33 -5.57 -0.64 -9.63
CA ALA A 33 -4.90 -1.05 -8.41
C ALA A 33 -4.24 -2.44 -8.52
N GLY A 34 -4.84 -3.38 -9.27
CA GLY A 34 -4.27 -4.70 -9.51
C GLY A 34 -3.07 -4.72 -10.46
N THR A 35 -2.89 -3.70 -11.30
CA THR A 35 -1.77 -3.61 -12.25
C THR A 35 -0.55 -2.88 -11.67
N ILE A 36 -0.70 -2.22 -10.52
CA ILE A 36 0.40 -1.45 -9.91
C ILE A 36 1.39 -2.42 -9.24
N PRO A 37 2.70 -2.33 -9.54
CA PRO A 37 3.73 -3.11 -8.87
C PRO A 37 4.02 -2.52 -7.49
N TRP A 38 3.16 -2.85 -6.51
CA TRP A 38 3.23 -2.31 -5.15
C TRP A 38 4.56 -2.57 -4.46
N GLU A 39 5.15 -3.76 -4.65
CA GLU A 39 6.44 -4.15 -4.05
C GLU A 39 7.60 -3.26 -4.53
N GLU A 40 7.67 -2.98 -5.83
CA GLU A 40 8.73 -2.12 -6.38
C GLU A 40 8.61 -0.67 -5.89
N ILE A 41 7.37 -0.20 -5.71
CA ILE A 41 7.09 1.13 -5.18
C ILE A 41 7.45 1.18 -3.69
N GLU A 42 7.11 0.13 -2.93
CA GLU A 42 7.46 -0.01 -1.51
C GLU A 42 8.97 0.03 -1.32
N ASP A 43 9.74 -0.72 -2.13
CA ASP A 43 11.20 -0.73 -2.06
C ASP A 43 11.81 0.66 -2.34
N ARG A 44 11.28 1.36 -3.36
CA ARG A 44 11.70 2.75 -3.63
C ARG A 44 11.32 3.68 -2.49
N TYR A 45 10.13 3.54 -1.93
CA TYR A 45 9.66 4.38 -0.83
C TYR A 45 10.47 4.14 0.46
N ALA A 46 10.77 2.87 0.77
CA ALA A 46 11.59 2.47 1.92
C ALA A 46 13.01 3.07 1.84
N SER A 47 13.57 3.18 0.64
CA SER A 47 14.88 3.81 0.41
C SER A 47 14.95 5.29 0.83
N LEU A 48 13.81 5.99 0.89
CA LEU A 48 13.72 7.39 1.31
C LEU A 48 13.84 7.57 2.83
N PHE A 49 13.73 6.50 3.60
CA PHE A 49 13.84 6.53 5.05
C PHE A 49 15.19 5.93 5.49
N PRO A 50 16.30 6.68 5.36
CA PRO A 50 17.57 6.24 5.92
C PRO A 50 17.38 5.99 7.41
N ALA A 51 17.97 4.91 7.93
CA ALA A 51 17.94 4.57 9.34
C ALA A 51 18.83 5.52 10.15
N LYS A 52 18.60 6.84 10.08
CA LYS A 52 19.17 7.78 11.04
C LYS A 52 18.38 7.67 12.34
N LYS A 53 18.83 6.71 13.15
CA LYS A 53 18.85 6.83 14.60
C LYS A 53 19.40 8.22 14.92
N GLY A 54 18.76 8.96 15.81
CA GLY A 54 19.14 10.34 16.12
C GLY A 54 20.63 10.43 16.44
N ASP A 55 21.36 11.19 15.64
CA ASP A 55 22.58 11.84 16.11
C ASP A 55 22.11 13.17 16.68
N ALA A 56 21.88 13.15 18.00
CA ALA A 56 21.94 14.35 18.80
C ALA A 56 23.34 14.96 18.61
N CYS A 57 23.39 16.14 18.03
CA CYS A 57 24.46 17.12 18.17
C CYS A 57 23.80 18.49 18.26
#